data_AF-A0A0F9ZKB7-F1
#
_entry.id   AF-A0A0F9ZKB7-F1
#
_cell.length_a   1.000
_cell.length_b   1.000
_cell.length_c   1.000
_cell.angle_alpha   90.00
_cell.angle_beta   90.00
_cell.angle_gamma   90.00
#
_symmetry.space_group_name_H-M   'P 1'
#
loop_
_entity.id
_entity.type
_entity.pdbx_description
1 polymer ?
#
loop_
_entity_poly.entity_id
_entity_poly.type
_entity_poly.pdbx_seq_one_letter_code
_entity_poly.pdbx_strand_id
1 'polypeptide(L)'
;MKISVNKKVLLVVIIFLLLVFLILILLPKNKYPKEPLVMRNLGNSTKEVDISSLLLQEQDIKILFVEPKVHISLVEEMINTMGLDLDRRDIKENSLIKWSGGGNEFTYDAITDSVSFNLTKEVNLLPGIEGFSQIFNQYLGIDYEFILEREEINTDEEHTYFASRVNDELPIQYGQYFGYSDKLSFDKEERLISGELLLAEITEYDMYIPTIKKSDLTKYINIESYPKEHYVDTSVLADTLDLYYLDDAWEEIENSITNCKASQSELILLYKNSEQGYLLPVFKILSNCDVEYKSDMYSVPTTFYVNAVDTDYIANE
;
A
#
# COMPACT_ATOMS: atom_id res chain seq x y z
N MET A 1 17.25 54.42 -30.21
CA MET A 1 15.82 54.38 -30.56
C MET A 1 15.03 54.54 -29.25
N LYS A 2 14.38 55.70 -29.00
CA LYS A 2 13.58 55.92 -27.77
C LYS A 2 12.20 55.30 -27.99
N ILE A 3 11.92 54.17 -27.37
CA ILE A 3 10.58 53.57 -27.39
C ILE A 3 9.67 54.45 -26.53
N SER A 4 8.77 55.21 -27.15
CA SER A 4 7.74 55.97 -26.45
C SER A 4 6.67 54.98 -25.95
N VAL A 5 6.85 54.43 -24.76
CA VAL A 5 5.85 53.53 -24.17
C VAL A 5 4.60 54.35 -23.87
N ASN A 6 3.49 53.99 -24.51
CA ASN A 6 2.20 54.64 -24.29
C ASN A 6 1.79 54.41 -22.82
N LYS A 7 1.53 55.49 -22.08
CA LYS A 7 1.16 55.43 -20.65
C LYS A 7 -0.01 54.48 -20.37
N LYS A 8 -0.93 54.31 -21.33
CA LYS A 8 -2.04 53.34 -21.23
C LYS A 8 -1.56 51.89 -21.26
N VAL A 9 -0.56 51.58 -22.10
CA VAL A 9 0.04 50.23 -22.18
C VAL A 9 0.80 49.92 -20.89
N LEU A 10 1.55 50.89 -20.36
CA LEU A 10 2.25 50.73 -19.08
C LEU A 10 1.28 50.45 -17.92
N LEU A 11 0.15 51.16 -17.87
CA LEU A 11 -0.88 50.97 -16.84
C LEU A 11 -1.49 49.56 -16.91
N VAL A 12 -1.82 49.07 -18.12
CA VAL A 12 -2.38 47.73 -18.32
C VAL A 12 -1.39 46.64 -17.88
N VAL A 13 -0.10 46.80 -18.18
CA VAL A 13 0.95 45.85 -17.74
C VAL A 13 1.06 45.82 -16.21
N ILE A 14 1.00 46.98 -15.55
CA ILE A 14 1.06 47.05 -14.08
C ILE A 14 -0.16 46.37 -13.43
N ILE A 15 -1.36 46.61 -13.97
CA ILE A 15 -2.59 45.97 -13.48
C ILE A 15 -2.52 44.46 -13.67
N PHE A 16 -2.04 43.99 -14.82
CA PHE A 16 -1.86 42.56 -15.08
C PHE A 16 -0.85 41.91 -14.13
N LEU A 17 0.30 42.55 -13.88
CA LEU A 17 1.28 42.06 -12.91
C LEU A 17 0.73 42.01 -11.47
N LEU A 18 -0.06 43.01 -11.07
CA LEU A 18 -0.75 43.01 -9.77
C LEU A 18 -1.78 41.89 -9.67
N LEU A 19 -2.51 41.61 -10.75
CA LEU A 19 -3.48 40.50 -10.81
C LEU A 19 -2.78 39.14 -10.72
N VAL A 20 -1.68 38.94 -11.46
CA VAL A 20 -0.86 37.73 -11.38
C VAL A 20 -0.28 37.56 -9.98
N PHE A 21 0.22 38.64 -9.37
CA PHE A 21 0.75 38.62 -8.01
C PHE A 21 -0.34 38.30 -6.97
N LEU A 22 -1.54 38.87 -7.12
CA LEU A 22 -2.68 38.58 -6.27
C LEU A 22 -3.12 37.11 -6.40
N ILE A 23 -3.16 36.57 -7.62
CA ILE A 23 -3.44 35.15 -7.88
C ILE A 23 -2.38 34.27 -7.21
N LEU A 24 -1.10 34.60 -7.33
CA LEU A 24 0.00 33.86 -6.68
C LEU A 24 -0.09 33.87 -5.15
N ILE A 25 -0.58 34.96 -4.54
CA ILE A 25 -0.81 35.04 -3.08
C ILE A 25 -2.03 34.23 -2.66
N LEU A 26 -3.07 34.20 -3.50
CA LEU A 26 -4.33 33.50 -3.24
C LEU A 26 -4.26 32.00 -3.56
N LEU A 27 -3.19 31.51 -4.20
CA LEU A 27 -2.96 30.08 -4.36
C LEU A 27 -2.91 29.43 -2.97
N PRO A 28 -3.71 28.39 -2.72
CA PRO A 28 -3.68 27.68 -1.46
C PRO A 28 -2.26 27.17 -1.24
N LYS A 29 -1.64 27.61 -0.15
CA LYS A 29 -0.36 27.04 0.28
C LYS A 29 -0.67 25.79 1.07
N ASN A 30 -0.06 24.68 0.68
CA ASN A 30 -0.12 23.44 1.43
C ASN A 30 0.34 23.70 2.87
N LYS A 31 -0.47 23.23 3.81
CA LYS A 31 -0.16 23.32 5.24
C LYS A 31 0.63 22.08 5.61
N TYR A 32 1.85 22.26 6.06
CA TYR A 32 2.70 21.17 6.54
C TYR A 32 2.62 21.06 8.07
N PRO A 33 2.82 19.85 8.62
CA PRO A 33 2.89 19.68 10.06
C PRO A 33 4.10 20.45 10.61
N LYS A 34 3.94 21.00 11.82
CA LYS A 34 5.01 21.76 12.49
C LYS A 34 5.99 20.87 13.24
N GLU A 35 5.53 19.70 13.64
CA GLU A 35 6.29 18.68 14.32
C GLU A 35 6.38 17.46 13.39
N PRO A 36 7.52 16.77 13.32
CA PRO A 36 7.66 15.56 12.51
C PRO A 36 6.67 14.48 12.92
N LEU A 37 6.13 13.77 11.95
CA LEU A 37 5.23 12.64 12.17
C LEU A 37 6.05 11.39 12.50
N VAL A 38 5.54 10.56 13.41
CA VAL A 38 6.19 9.30 13.75
C VAL A 38 5.84 8.25 12.69
N MET A 39 6.86 7.66 12.08
CA MET A 39 6.71 6.59 11.10
C MET A 39 6.77 5.22 11.77
N ARG A 40 5.66 4.47 11.72
CA ARG A 40 5.56 3.11 12.29
C ARG A 40 5.30 2.01 11.25
N ASN A 41 5.03 2.38 10.01
CA ASN A 41 4.72 1.44 8.94
C ASN A 41 5.97 0.87 8.26
N LEU A 42 7.18 1.30 8.63
CA LEU A 42 8.46 0.74 8.15
C LEU A 42 9.39 0.44 9.32
N GLY A 43 10.07 -0.69 9.24
CA GLY A 43 11.22 -1.03 10.05
C GLY A 43 12.54 -0.52 9.44
N ASN A 44 13.63 -1.16 9.85
CA ASN A 44 14.98 -0.81 9.43
C ASN A 44 15.64 -1.99 8.69
N SER A 45 16.44 -1.66 7.66
CA SER A 45 17.21 -2.62 6.89
C SER A 45 18.57 -2.02 6.56
N THR A 46 19.62 -2.81 6.83
CA THR A 46 21.00 -2.47 6.50
C THR A 46 21.36 -2.73 5.04
N LYS A 47 20.46 -3.36 4.27
CA LYS A 47 20.75 -3.77 2.89
C LYS A 47 20.77 -2.60 1.94
N GLU A 48 21.87 -2.43 1.21
CA GLU A 48 22.04 -1.33 0.28
C GLU A 48 21.25 -1.56 -1.01
N VAL A 49 20.78 -0.47 -1.62
CA VAL A 49 20.12 -0.48 -2.94
C VAL A 49 20.60 0.71 -3.77
N ASP A 50 20.93 0.45 -5.05
CA ASP A 50 21.26 1.48 -6.02
C ASP A 50 19.99 1.96 -6.73
N ILE A 51 19.65 3.24 -6.52
CA ILE A 51 18.47 3.92 -7.11
C ILE A 51 18.85 4.94 -8.19
N SER A 52 20.12 4.95 -8.65
CA SER A 52 20.64 5.95 -9.57
C SER A 52 19.85 6.03 -10.89
N SER A 53 19.32 4.90 -11.36
CA SER A 53 18.51 4.76 -12.57
C SER A 53 17.05 5.22 -12.42
N LEU A 54 16.52 5.34 -11.20
CA LEU A 54 15.08 5.53 -10.98
C LEU A 54 14.62 6.97 -11.23
N LEU A 55 13.37 7.11 -11.66
CA LEU A 55 12.65 8.39 -11.64
C LEU A 55 11.65 8.35 -10.48
N LEU A 56 11.83 9.25 -9.51
CA LEU A 56 10.95 9.34 -8.36
C LEU A 56 9.92 10.45 -8.57
N GLN A 57 8.69 10.17 -8.17
CA GLN A 57 7.61 11.15 -8.21
C GLN A 57 7.72 12.09 -7.01
N GLU A 58 7.86 13.39 -7.29
CA GLU A 58 7.87 14.45 -6.28
C GLU A 58 6.47 15.08 -6.22
N GLN A 59 5.79 14.94 -5.07
CA GLN A 59 4.46 15.51 -4.86
C GLN A 59 4.17 15.74 -3.37
N ASP A 60 3.21 16.61 -3.08
CA ASP A 60 2.68 16.79 -1.74
C ASP A 60 1.48 15.86 -1.55
N ILE A 61 1.49 15.07 -0.49
CA ILE A 61 0.48 14.04 -0.21
C ILE A 61 -0.29 14.45 1.04
N LYS A 62 -1.62 14.29 1.03
CA LYS A 62 -2.42 14.54 2.23
C LYS A 62 -2.00 13.59 3.34
N ILE A 63 -2.00 14.08 4.57
CA ILE A 63 -1.77 13.24 5.73
C ILE A 63 -3.01 12.37 5.93
N LEU A 64 -2.78 11.06 5.95
CA LEU A 64 -3.77 10.04 6.22
C LEU A 64 -3.50 9.41 7.58
N PHE A 65 -4.58 9.10 8.31
CA PHE A 65 -4.48 8.43 9.60
C PHE A 65 -5.38 7.20 9.62
N VAL A 66 -4.82 6.09 10.09
CA VAL A 66 -5.53 4.86 10.39
C VAL A 66 -6.09 5.00 11.80
N GLU A 67 -7.41 5.08 11.91
CA GLU A 67 -8.07 5.11 13.20
C GLU A 67 -7.96 3.73 13.87
N PRO A 68 -7.42 3.64 15.10
CA PRO A 68 -7.30 2.36 15.80
C PRO A 68 -8.69 1.91 16.28
N LYS A 69 -9.39 1.18 15.41
CA LYS A 69 -10.78 0.77 15.61
C LYS A 69 -10.96 -0.69 15.22
N VAL A 70 -11.83 -1.35 15.98
CA VAL A 70 -12.17 -2.75 15.79
C VAL A 70 -13.53 -2.85 15.10
N HIS A 71 -13.58 -3.45 13.91
CA HIS A 71 -14.75 -3.46 13.01
C HIS A 71 -15.60 -4.73 13.11
N ILE A 72 -15.66 -5.35 14.30
CA ILE A 72 -16.47 -6.57 14.54
C ILE A 72 -17.94 -6.38 14.14
N SER A 73 -18.56 -5.26 14.54
CA SER A 73 -19.97 -4.99 14.23
C SER A 73 -20.23 -4.86 12.74
N LEU A 74 -19.24 -4.37 11.99
CA LEU A 74 -19.32 -4.23 10.54
C LEU A 74 -19.31 -5.62 9.86
N VAL A 75 -18.48 -6.55 10.35
CA VAL A 75 -18.48 -7.95 9.90
C VAL A 75 -19.81 -8.63 10.23
N GLU A 76 -20.34 -8.42 11.44
CA GLU A 76 -21.65 -8.96 11.84
C GLU A 76 -22.79 -8.39 10.96
N GLU A 77 -22.74 -7.11 10.61
CA GLU A 77 -23.70 -6.47 9.69
C GLU A 77 -23.60 -7.04 8.27
N MET A 78 -22.39 -7.26 7.75
CA MET A 78 -22.15 -7.92 6.47
C MET A 78 -22.75 -9.34 6.44
N ILE A 79 -22.47 -10.16 7.46
CA ILE A 79 -23.02 -11.53 7.61
C ILE A 79 -24.56 -11.50 7.62
N ASN A 80 -25.15 -10.58 8.39
CA ASN A 80 -26.60 -10.42 8.51
C ASN A 80 -27.22 -9.98 7.17
N THR A 81 -26.58 -9.05 6.46
CA THR A 81 -27.04 -8.54 5.15
C THR A 81 -26.97 -9.63 4.09
N MET A 82 -25.98 -10.52 4.16
CA MET A 82 -25.90 -11.72 3.34
C MET A 82 -26.95 -12.79 3.72
N GLY A 83 -27.69 -12.59 4.82
CA GLY A 83 -28.70 -13.52 5.30
C GLY A 83 -28.09 -14.86 5.70
N LEU A 84 -26.95 -14.83 6.38
CA LEU A 84 -26.26 -15.99 6.93
C LEU A 84 -26.52 -16.07 8.44
N ASP A 85 -26.70 -17.28 8.93
CA ASP A 85 -26.84 -17.58 10.36
C ASP A 85 -25.58 -18.34 10.81
N LEU A 86 -24.66 -17.64 11.46
CA LEU A 86 -23.31 -18.14 11.79
C LEU A 86 -23.04 -18.02 13.29
N ASP A 87 -22.44 -19.06 13.86
CA ASP A 87 -22.04 -19.06 15.26
C ASP A 87 -20.69 -18.35 15.44
N ARG A 88 -20.66 -17.35 16.31
CA ARG A 88 -19.45 -16.60 16.68
C ARG A 88 -18.59 -17.36 17.69
N ARG A 89 -17.28 -17.34 17.48
CA ARG A 89 -16.24 -17.84 18.39
C ARG A 89 -15.09 -16.84 18.48
N ASP A 90 -14.81 -16.35 19.68
CA ASP A 90 -13.66 -15.48 19.94
C ASP A 90 -12.40 -16.33 20.21
N ILE A 91 -11.36 -16.15 19.39
CA ILE A 91 -10.08 -16.87 19.51
C ILE A 91 -9.08 -15.94 20.19
N LYS A 92 -9.08 -15.98 21.53
CA LYS A 92 -8.34 -15.02 22.37
C LYS A 92 -6.83 -15.01 22.18
N GLU A 93 -6.21 -16.10 21.74
CA GLU A 93 -4.75 -16.19 21.61
C GLU A 93 -4.19 -15.31 20.48
N ASN A 94 -4.99 -14.98 19.46
CA ASN A 94 -4.50 -14.35 18.23
C ASN A 94 -5.26 -13.07 17.85
N SER A 95 -6.07 -12.48 18.74
CA SER A 95 -6.94 -11.34 18.40
C SER A 95 -7.89 -11.62 17.20
N LEU A 96 -8.18 -12.90 16.95
CA LEU A 96 -9.03 -13.35 15.85
C LEU A 96 -10.45 -13.62 16.35
N ILE A 97 -11.43 -13.30 15.50
CA ILE A 97 -12.84 -13.64 15.73
C ILE A 97 -13.35 -14.39 14.52
N LYS A 98 -14.01 -15.52 14.78
CA LYS A 98 -14.48 -16.43 13.73
C LYS A 98 -15.98 -16.62 13.81
N TRP A 99 -16.68 -16.49 12.68
CA TRP A 99 -18.08 -16.88 12.52
C TRP A 99 -18.13 -18.06 11.56
N SER A 100 -18.85 -19.13 11.92
CA SER A 100 -18.91 -20.34 11.08
C SER A 100 -20.27 -21.02 11.16
N GLY A 101 -20.79 -21.49 10.03
CA GLY A 101 -22.09 -22.16 9.96
C GLY A 101 -22.49 -22.50 8.52
N GLY A 102 -23.11 -23.68 8.31
CA GLY A 102 -23.60 -24.08 6.99
C GLY A 102 -22.53 -24.17 5.89
N GLY A 103 -21.26 -24.36 6.25
CA GLY A 103 -20.12 -24.36 5.32
C GLY A 103 -19.55 -22.97 5.01
N ASN A 104 -20.18 -21.89 5.49
CA ASN A 104 -19.65 -20.53 5.38
C ASN A 104 -18.77 -20.20 6.59
N GLU A 105 -17.80 -19.33 6.38
CA GLU A 105 -16.84 -18.92 7.39
C GLU A 105 -16.40 -17.48 7.18
N PHE A 106 -16.30 -16.72 8.27
CA PHE A 106 -15.67 -15.40 8.31
C PHE A 106 -14.63 -15.41 9.43
N THR A 107 -13.44 -14.91 9.17
CA THR A 107 -12.37 -14.72 10.16
C THR A 107 -11.90 -13.29 10.10
N TYR A 108 -12.12 -12.55 11.18
CA TYR A 108 -11.66 -11.18 11.36
C TYR A 108 -10.39 -11.15 12.20
N ASP A 109 -9.40 -10.40 11.75
CA ASP A 109 -8.15 -10.12 12.45
C ASP A 109 -8.14 -8.66 12.94
N ALA A 110 -8.14 -8.47 14.26
CA ALA A 110 -8.16 -7.13 14.85
C ALA A 110 -6.80 -6.41 14.78
N ILE A 111 -5.69 -7.13 14.61
CA ILE A 111 -4.35 -6.54 14.49
C ILE A 111 -4.24 -5.85 13.14
N THR A 112 -4.70 -6.50 12.10
CA THR A 112 -4.60 -6.00 10.72
C THR A 112 -5.89 -5.37 10.22
N ASP A 113 -6.92 -5.38 11.05
CA ASP A 113 -8.28 -4.90 10.76
C ASP A 113 -8.77 -5.39 9.41
N SER A 114 -8.66 -6.70 9.16
CA SER A 114 -9.08 -7.33 7.92
C SER A 114 -10.04 -8.49 8.18
N VAL A 115 -10.90 -8.78 7.21
CA VAL A 115 -11.80 -9.93 7.25
C VAL A 115 -11.54 -10.83 6.06
N SER A 116 -11.30 -12.11 6.33
CA SER A 116 -11.30 -13.16 5.32
C SER A 116 -12.61 -13.94 5.41
N PHE A 117 -13.14 -14.39 4.28
CA PHE A 117 -14.37 -15.16 4.26
C PHE A 117 -14.38 -16.23 3.18
N ASN A 118 -15.11 -17.31 3.44
CA ASN A 118 -15.42 -18.37 2.50
C ASN A 118 -16.93 -18.63 2.52
N LEU A 119 -17.52 -18.74 1.34
CA LEU A 119 -18.96 -18.86 1.14
C LEU A 119 -19.28 -20.14 0.39
N THR A 120 -20.31 -20.84 0.85
CA THR A 120 -20.99 -21.92 0.12
C THR A 120 -22.33 -21.45 -0.43
N LYS A 121 -22.84 -20.33 0.08
CA LYS A 121 -24.06 -19.68 -0.42
C LYS A 121 -23.73 -18.84 -1.65
N GLU A 122 -24.60 -18.91 -2.66
CA GLU A 122 -24.52 -18.10 -3.87
C GLU A 122 -24.64 -16.61 -3.53
N VAL A 123 -23.59 -15.86 -3.82
CA VAL A 123 -23.56 -14.40 -3.79
C VAL A 123 -23.15 -13.92 -5.19
N ASN A 124 -24.10 -13.35 -5.91
CA ASN A 124 -23.91 -12.88 -7.28
C ASN A 124 -23.42 -11.44 -7.26
N LEU A 125 -22.12 -11.27 -7.49
CA LEU A 125 -21.47 -9.98 -7.74
C LEU A 125 -20.90 -9.99 -9.15
N LEU A 126 -20.71 -8.81 -9.74
CA LEU A 126 -19.92 -8.72 -10.96
C LEU A 126 -18.45 -9.08 -10.65
N PRO A 127 -17.79 -9.93 -11.46
CA PRO A 127 -16.36 -10.19 -11.30
C PRO A 127 -15.52 -8.95 -11.66
N GLY A 128 -14.24 -8.97 -11.29
CA GLY A 128 -13.32 -7.87 -11.56
C GLY A 128 -13.46 -6.70 -10.58
N ILE A 129 -13.16 -5.49 -11.07
CA ILE A 129 -13.09 -4.28 -10.23
C ILE A 129 -14.45 -3.87 -9.67
N GLU A 130 -15.52 -4.10 -10.44
CA GLU A 130 -16.89 -3.81 -10.05
C GLU A 130 -17.34 -4.65 -8.84
N GLY A 131 -16.79 -5.87 -8.69
CA GLY A 131 -17.07 -6.74 -7.55
C GLY A 131 -16.65 -6.13 -6.22
N PHE A 132 -15.51 -5.43 -6.20
CA PHE A 132 -15.03 -4.71 -5.03
C PHE A 132 -15.96 -3.54 -4.69
N SER A 133 -16.27 -2.68 -5.66
CA SER A 133 -17.21 -1.58 -5.40
C SER A 133 -18.58 -2.09 -4.93
N GLN A 134 -19.08 -3.20 -5.48
CA GLN A 134 -20.35 -3.79 -5.05
C GLN A 134 -20.27 -4.37 -3.63
N ILE A 135 -19.21 -5.11 -3.26
CA ILE A 135 -19.15 -5.74 -1.94
C ILE A 135 -19.09 -4.67 -0.83
N PHE A 136 -18.29 -3.62 -1.03
CA PHE A 136 -18.18 -2.52 -0.06
C PHE A 136 -19.47 -1.70 0.02
N ASN A 137 -20.05 -1.34 -1.12
CA ASN A 137 -21.26 -0.52 -1.12
C ASN A 137 -22.47 -1.28 -0.57
N GLN A 138 -22.69 -2.52 -1.01
CA GLN A 138 -23.89 -3.29 -0.66
C GLN A 138 -23.85 -3.85 0.77
N TYR A 139 -22.69 -4.29 1.26
CA TYR A 139 -22.61 -4.99 2.54
C TYR A 139 -21.94 -4.20 3.66
N LEU A 140 -21.17 -3.16 3.33
CA LEU A 140 -20.46 -2.34 4.30
C LEU A 140 -20.96 -0.88 4.29
N GLY A 141 -21.72 -0.47 3.27
CA GLY A 141 -22.20 0.90 3.12
C GLY A 141 -21.09 1.91 2.85
N ILE A 142 -19.95 1.45 2.32
CA ILE A 142 -18.76 2.26 2.07
C ILE A 142 -18.51 2.35 0.56
N ASP A 143 -18.15 3.53 0.08
CA ASP A 143 -17.81 3.78 -1.31
C ASP A 143 -16.31 4.05 -1.42
N TYR A 144 -15.59 3.11 -2.03
CA TYR A 144 -14.15 3.20 -2.28
C TYR A 144 -13.89 3.14 -3.78
N GLU A 145 -12.88 3.88 -4.21
CA GLU A 145 -12.26 3.71 -5.52
C GLU A 145 -11.19 2.63 -5.44
N PHE A 146 -11.14 1.79 -6.48
CA PHE A 146 -10.19 0.69 -6.58
C PHE A 146 -9.39 0.79 -7.89
N ILE A 147 -8.26 0.11 -7.91
CA ILE A 147 -7.57 -0.31 -9.13
C ILE A 147 -7.34 -1.83 -9.08
N LEU A 148 -7.48 -2.48 -10.23
CA LEU A 148 -7.17 -3.90 -10.35
C LEU A 148 -5.66 -4.07 -10.51
N GLU A 149 -5.05 -4.82 -9.59
CA GLU A 149 -3.60 -5.06 -9.55
C GLU A 149 -3.21 -6.29 -10.37
N ARG A 150 -3.97 -7.38 -10.18
CA ARG A 150 -3.79 -8.62 -10.92
C ARG A 150 -5.04 -9.49 -10.91
N GLU A 151 -5.08 -10.40 -11.88
CA GLU A 151 -6.04 -11.49 -11.99
C GLU A 151 -5.27 -12.80 -12.09
N GLU A 152 -5.70 -13.80 -11.34
CA GLU A 152 -5.19 -15.16 -11.38
C GLU A 152 -6.33 -16.12 -11.69
N ILE A 153 -6.07 -17.10 -12.55
CA ILE A 153 -7.03 -18.15 -12.91
C ILE A 153 -6.41 -19.49 -12.57
N ASN A 154 -7.06 -20.26 -11.70
CA ASN A 154 -6.57 -21.57 -11.31
C ASN A 154 -7.03 -22.68 -12.29
N THR A 155 -6.60 -23.92 -12.04
CA THR A 155 -6.92 -25.06 -12.90
C THR A 155 -8.40 -25.45 -12.92
N ASP A 156 -9.16 -25.02 -11.93
CA ASP A 156 -10.60 -25.27 -11.80
C ASP A 156 -11.46 -24.13 -12.40
N GLU A 157 -10.81 -23.22 -13.14
CA GLU A 157 -11.42 -22.01 -13.72
C GLU A 157 -11.97 -21.06 -12.64
N GLU A 158 -11.42 -21.10 -11.42
CA GLU A 158 -11.71 -20.08 -10.41
C GLU A 158 -10.85 -18.84 -10.67
N HIS A 159 -11.50 -17.69 -10.68
CA HIS A 159 -10.88 -16.39 -10.91
C HIS A 159 -10.64 -15.70 -9.56
N THR A 160 -9.41 -15.33 -9.28
CA THR A 160 -9.06 -14.50 -8.12
C THR A 160 -8.58 -13.14 -8.60
N TYR A 161 -9.30 -12.11 -8.18
CA TYR A 161 -8.98 -10.71 -8.44
C TYR A 161 -8.35 -10.09 -7.20
N PHE A 162 -7.33 -9.28 -7.42
CA PHE A 162 -6.62 -8.56 -6.38
C PHE A 162 -6.68 -7.07 -6.71
N ALA A 163 -7.13 -6.25 -5.75
CA ALA A 163 -7.33 -4.82 -5.95
C ALA A 163 -6.72 -4.00 -4.82
N SER A 164 -6.26 -2.81 -5.16
CA SER A 164 -5.86 -1.78 -4.20
C SER A 164 -6.91 -0.70 -4.16
N ARG A 165 -7.26 -0.25 -2.96
CA ARG A 165 -7.98 1.03 -2.78
C ARG A 165 -7.11 2.17 -3.25
N VAL A 166 -7.74 3.23 -3.71
CA VAL A 166 -7.05 4.45 -4.14
C VAL A 166 -7.39 5.61 -3.21
N ASN A 167 -6.37 6.36 -2.80
CA ASN A 167 -6.54 7.68 -2.17
C ASN A 167 -5.65 8.69 -2.89
N ASP A 168 -6.24 9.77 -3.43
CA ASP A 168 -5.55 10.79 -4.23
C ASP A 168 -4.58 10.16 -5.28
N GLU A 169 -5.09 9.21 -6.07
CA GLU A 169 -4.36 8.45 -7.11
C GLU A 169 -3.28 7.47 -6.60
N LEU A 170 -3.04 7.38 -5.28
CA LEU A 170 -2.08 6.45 -4.69
C LEU A 170 -2.77 5.15 -4.26
N PRO A 171 -2.24 3.98 -4.66
CA PRO A 171 -2.78 2.72 -4.19
C PRO A 171 -2.38 2.46 -2.74
N ILE A 172 -3.34 1.96 -1.96
CA ILE A 172 -3.12 1.42 -0.63
C ILE A 172 -2.81 -0.05 -0.79
N GLN A 173 -1.65 -0.48 -0.31
CA GLN A 173 -1.24 -1.89 -0.33
C GLN A 173 -1.11 -2.40 1.10
N TYR A 174 -1.53 -3.65 1.28
CA TYR A 174 -1.47 -4.36 2.55
C TYR A 174 -0.16 -5.11 2.72
N GLY A 175 0.49 -4.88 3.85
CA GLY A 175 1.60 -5.68 4.34
C GLY A 175 2.75 -5.87 3.36
N GLN A 176 3.49 -6.95 3.57
CA GLN A 176 4.63 -7.34 2.78
C GLN A 176 4.14 -8.19 1.59
N TYR A 177 4.71 -8.03 0.40
CA TYR A 177 4.52 -8.87 -0.79
C TYR A 177 3.18 -8.85 -1.51
N PHE A 178 2.05 -8.61 -0.83
CA PHE A 178 0.74 -8.82 -1.45
C PHE A 178 0.52 -7.92 -2.66
N GLY A 179 0.86 -6.63 -2.54
CA GLY A 179 0.72 -5.66 -3.63
C GLY A 179 -0.74 -5.30 -3.93
N TYR A 180 -1.65 -5.58 -3.00
CA TYR A 180 -3.08 -5.25 -3.05
C TYR A 180 -3.58 -4.96 -1.64
N SER A 181 -4.76 -4.35 -1.48
CA SER A 181 -5.44 -4.22 -0.18
C SER A 181 -6.57 -5.21 0.01
N ASP A 182 -7.18 -5.66 -1.08
CA ASP A 182 -8.37 -6.49 -1.07
C ASP A 182 -8.27 -7.59 -2.14
N LYS A 183 -8.95 -8.73 -1.91
CA LYS A 183 -9.02 -9.87 -2.82
C LYS A 183 -10.42 -10.47 -2.85
N LEU A 184 -10.89 -10.85 -4.03
CA LEU A 184 -12.14 -11.59 -4.22
C LEU A 184 -11.90 -12.78 -5.15
N SER A 185 -12.44 -13.94 -4.80
CA SER A 185 -12.37 -15.14 -5.62
C SER A 185 -13.77 -15.59 -6.05
N PHE A 186 -13.88 -15.95 -7.31
CA PHE A 186 -15.10 -16.36 -7.97
C PHE A 186 -14.92 -17.76 -8.55
N ASP A 187 -15.96 -18.59 -8.48
CA ASP A 187 -15.96 -19.86 -9.18
C ASP A 187 -16.17 -19.67 -10.69
N LYS A 188 -16.08 -20.76 -11.45
CA LYS A 188 -16.32 -20.79 -12.91
C LYS A 188 -17.72 -20.34 -13.34
N GLU A 189 -18.68 -20.25 -12.41
CA GLU A 189 -20.03 -19.75 -12.65
C GLU A 189 -20.14 -18.27 -12.26
N GLU A 190 -19.00 -17.59 -12.03
CA GLU A 190 -18.86 -16.19 -11.62
C GLU A 190 -19.53 -15.89 -10.27
N ARG A 191 -19.67 -16.89 -9.40
CA ARG A 191 -20.21 -16.69 -8.05
C ARG A 191 -19.10 -16.39 -7.06
N LEU A 192 -19.31 -15.43 -6.18
CA LEU A 192 -18.35 -15.12 -5.11
C LEU A 192 -18.24 -16.31 -4.15
N ILE A 193 -17.05 -16.87 -4.00
CA ILE A 193 -16.78 -18.02 -3.12
C ILE A 193 -15.88 -17.67 -1.94
N SER A 194 -15.03 -16.65 -2.06
CA SER A 194 -14.18 -16.21 -0.95
C SER A 194 -13.64 -14.80 -1.19
N GLY A 195 -13.07 -14.22 -0.15
CA GLY A 195 -12.43 -12.92 -0.24
C GLY A 195 -11.66 -12.56 1.01
N GLU A 196 -10.90 -11.48 0.90
CA GLU A 196 -10.13 -10.85 1.95
C GLU A 196 -10.26 -9.35 1.79
N LEU A 197 -10.81 -8.68 2.80
CA LEU A 197 -11.12 -7.25 2.76
C LEU A 197 -10.41 -6.54 3.90
N LEU A 198 -9.78 -5.42 3.60
CA LEU A 198 -9.31 -4.49 4.62
C LEU A 198 -10.53 -3.75 5.22
N LEU A 199 -10.59 -3.52 6.52
CA LEU A 199 -11.69 -2.78 7.16
C LEU A 199 -11.22 -1.47 7.78
N ALA A 200 -9.92 -1.17 7.66
CA ALA A 200 -9.31 0.05 8.18
C ALA A 200 -10.03 1.32 7.72
N GLU A 201 -10.41 2.14 8.70
CA GLU A 201 -10.97 3.47 8.50
C GLU A 201 -9.81 4.47 8.36
N ILE A 202 -9.72 5.10 7.18
CA ILE A 202 -8.66 6.05 6.84
C ILE A 202 -9.25 7.45 6.85
N THR A 203 -8.76 8.29 7.75
CA THR A 203 -9.20 9.69 7.89
C THR A 203 -8.20 10.63 7.23
N GLU A 204 -8.70 11.52 6.38
CA GLU A 204 -7.91 12.59 5.75
C GLU A 204 -7.79 13.81 6.66
N TYR A 205 -6.58 14.36 6.77
CA TYR A 205 -6.33 15.65 7.42
C TYR A 205 -6.14 16.77 6.39
N ASP A 206 -6.55 18.00 6.72
CA ASP A 206 -6.29 19.22 5.92
C ASP A 206 -4.83 19.70 6.06
N MET A 207 -3.90 18.77 5.90
CA MET A 207 -2.44 18.98 5.94
C MET A 207 -1.77 18.03 4.97
N TYR A 208 -0.61 18.44 4.48
CA TYR A 208 0.18 17.71 3.50
C TYR A 208 1.56 17.40 4.04
N ILE A 209 2.21 16.42 3.42
CA ILE A 209 3.61 16.06 3.61
C ILE A 209 4.29 15.98 2.24
N PRO A 210 5.46 16.61 2.07
CA PRO A 210 6.18 16.54 0.81
C PRO A 210 6.93 15.23 0.70
N THR A 211 7.01 14.66 -0.51
CA THR A 211 7.92 13.55 -0.75
C THR A 211 9.39 13.98 -0.79
N ILE A 212 10.28 13.09 -0.37
CA ILE A 212 11.72 13.30 -0.38
C ILE A 212 12.24 13.40 -1.81
N LYS A 213 13.09 14.38 -2.06
CA LYS A 213 13.76 14.55 -3.36
C LYS A 213 14.72 13.41 -3.62
N LYS A 214 14.85 13.01 -4.90
CA LYS A 214 15.79 11.95 -5.30
C LYS A 214 17.23 12.21 -4.82
N SER A 215 17.68 13.46 -4.91
CA SER A 215 19.03 13.86 -4.48
C SER A 215 19.27 13.67 -3.00
N ASP A 216 18.24 13.84 -2.17
CA ASP A 216 18.33 13.65 -0.73
C ASP A 216 18.14 12.17 -0.38
N LEU A 217 17.20 11.48 -1.03
CA LEU A 217 17.06 10.04 -0.87
C LEU A 217 18.36 9.29 -1.18
N THR A 218 19.08 9.67 -2.23
CA THR A 218 20.39 9.05 -2.56
C THR A 218 21.42 9.19 -1.44
N LYS A 219 21.32 10.22 -0.60
CA LYS A 219 22.21 10.41 0.56
C LYS A 219 21.80 9.54 1.75
N TYR A 220 20.49 9.34 1.94
CA TYR A 220 19.95 8.72 3.15
C TYR A 220 19.62 7.22 3.00
N ILE A 221 19.22 6.76 1.81
CA ILE A 221 18.63 5.43 1.60
C ILE A 221 19.50 4.27 2.10
N ASN A 222 20.83 4.42 2.07
CA ASN A 222 21.77 3.39 2.51
C ASN A 222 22.38 3.66 3.90
N ILE A 223 21.82 4.62 4.65
CA ILE A 223 22.13 4.80 6.08
C ILE A 223 21.28 3.81 6.88
N GLU A 224 21.90 3.08 7.80
CA GLU A 224 21.26 2.03 8.61
C GLU A 224 20.00 2.50 9.37
N SER A 225 20.00 3.74 9.84
CA SER A 225 18.87 4.31 10.58
C SER A 225 17.75 4.86 9.69
N TYR A 226 17.88 4.83 8.36
CA TYR A 226 16.86 5.35 7.47
C TYR A 226 15.72 4.31 7.31
N PRO A 227 14.44 4.69 7.47
CA PRO A 227 13.34 3.73 7.44
C PRO A 227 13.24 3.04 6.08
N LYS A 228 13.49 1.74 6.09
CA LYS A 228 13.59 0.92 4.90
C LYS A 228 13.45 -0.54 5.28
N GLU A 229 12.73 -1.27 4.46
CA GLU A 229 12.64 -2.72 4.52
C GLU A 229 12.94 -3.32 3.17
N HIS A 230 13.26 -4.61 3.17
CA HIS A 230 13.51 -5.37 1.95
C HIS A 230 12.95 -6.78 2.09
N TYR A 231 12.59 -7.33 0.95
CA TYR A 231 11.86 -8.58 0.83
C TYR A 231 12.38 -9.32 -0.39
N VAL A 232 13.08 -10.42 -0.14
CA VAL A 232 13.67 -11.25 -1.19
C VAL A 232 12.64 -12.27 -1.64
N ASP A 233 12.54 -12.47 -2.96
CA ASP A 233 11.76 -13.56 -3.52
C ASP A 233 12.69 -14.74 -3.83
N THR A 234 12.83 -15.65 -2.87
CA THR A 234 13.64 -16.87 -2.99
C THR A 234 12.95 -17.98 -3.76
N SER A 235 11.64 -17.86 -4.05
CA SER A 235 10.87 -18.90 -4.74
C SER A 235 11.41 -19.16 -6.16
N VAL A 236 12.00 -18.15 -6.80
CA VAL A 236 12.64 -18.26 -8.12
C VAL A 236 13.83 -19.23 -8.12
N LEU A 237 14.40 -19.53 -6.95
CA LEU A 237 15.52 -20.44 -6.79
C LEU A 237 15.08 -21.87 -6.47
N ALA A 238 13.81 -22.12 -6.15
CA ALA A 238 13.33 -23.44 -5.72
C ALA A 238 13.56 -24.54 -6.77
N ASP A 239 13.47 -24.23 -8.05
CA ASP A 239 13.75 -25.18 -9.14
C ASP A 239 15.25 -25.33 -9.45
N THR A 240 16.07 -24.38 -8.98
CA THR A 240 17.52 -24.33 -9.26
C THR A 240 18.31 -24.96 -8.12
N LEU A 241 17.88 -24.72 -6.88
CA LEU A 241 18.50 -25.20 -5.67
C LEU A 241 17.71 -26.41 -5.18
N ASP A 242 18.38 -27.55 -5.04
CA ASP A 242 17.81 -28.76 -4.42
C ASP A 242 17.79 -28.58 -2.89
N LEU A 243 16.97 -27.65 -2.44
CA LEU A 243 16.76 -27.29 -1.03
C LEU A 243 15.32 -27.62 -0.64
N TYR A 244 15.17 -28.20 0.54
CA TYR A 244 13.85 -28.39 1.13
C TYR A 244 13.29 -27.04 1.58
N TYR A 245 11.98 -26.82 1.51
CA TYR A 245 11.37 -25.52 1.82
C TYR A 245 11.51 -25.10 3.30
N LEU A 246 11.81 -26.04 4.19
CA LEU A 246 12.11 -25.77 5.62
C LEU A 246 13.63 -25.81 5.92
N ASP A 247 14.48 -25.76 4.90
CA ASP A 247 15.93 -25.75 5.10
C ASP A 247 16.39 -24.38 5.59
N ASP A 248 17.17 -24.35 6.68
CA ASP A 248 17.73 -23.13 7.27
C ASP A 248 18.63 -22.36 6.27
N ALA A 249 19.12 -23.04 5.22
CA ALA A 249 19.87 -22.40 4.13
C ALA A 249 19.10 -21.26 3.44
N TRP A 250 17.76 -21.26 3.46
CA TRP A 250 16.98 -20.15 2.91
C TRP A 250 17.24 -18.84 3.65
N GLU A 251 17.36 -18.87 4.98
CA GLU A 251 17.70 -17.69 5.77
C GLU A 251 19.12 -17.20 5.47
N GLU A 252 20.08 -18.12 5.25
CA GLU A 252 21.44 -17.75 4.84
C GLU A 252 21.45 -17.06 3.46
N ILE A 253 20.68 -17.59 2.50
CA ILE A 253 20.53 -17.02 1.16
C ILE A 253 19.94 -15.62 1.25
N GLU A 254 18.84 -15.42 1.98
CA GLU A 254 18.20 -14.12 2.14
C GLU A 254 19.15 -13.10 2.78
N ASN A 255 19.88 -13.52 3.82
CA ASN A 255 20.84 -12.67 4.51
C ASN A 255 22.10 -12.35 3.69
N SER A 256 22.42 -13.12 2.65
CA SER A 256 23.57 -12.89 1.76
C SER A 256 23.34 -11.80 0.70
N ILE A 257 22.15 -11.20 0.67
CA ILE A 257 21.76 -10.22 -0.35
C ILE A 257 22.75 -9.04 -0.47
N THR A 258 23.19 -8.77 -1.71
CA THR A 258 24.11 -7.71 -2.10
C THR A 258 23.82 -7.19 -3.52
N ASN A 259 24.55 -6.15 -3.96
CA ASN A 259 24.53 -5.63 -5.33
C ASN A 259 23.14 -5.29 -5.90
N CYS A 260 22.21 -4.88 -5.04
CA CYS A 260 20.84 -4.59 -5.42
C CYS A 260 20.75 -3.39 -6.38
N LYS A 261 20.19 -3.64 -7.56
CA LYS A 261 19.96 -2.61 -8.59
C LYS A 261 18.48 -2.41 -8.81
N ALA A 262 18.02 -1.20 -8.54
CA ALA A 262 16.62 -0.85 -8.75
C ALA A 262 16.29 -0.75 -10.24
N SER A 263 15.13 -1.28 -10.60
CA SER A 263 14.58 -1.26 -11.96
C SER A 263 13.34 -0.37 -12.08
N GLN A 264 12.50 -0.35 -11.04
CA GLN A 264 11.25 0.38 -11.01
C GLN A 264 10.98 0.94 -9.61
N SER A 265 10.28 2.06 -9.55
CA SER A 265 9.73 2.62 -8.32
C SER A 265 8.28 3.00 -8.51
N GLU A 266 7.48 2.75 -7.49
CA GLU A 266 6.09 3.18 -7.37
C GLU A 266 5.90 3.88 -6.03
N LEU A 267 5.11 4.94 -6.02
CA LEU A 267 4.72 5.63 -4.80
C LEU A 267 3.38 5.06 -4.34
N ILE A 268 3.34 4.52 -3.12
CA ILE A 268 2.17 3.83 -2.58
C ILE A 268 1.90 4.28 -1.14
N LEU A 269 0.74 3.92 -0.61
CA LEU A 269 0.40 4.01 0.80
C LEU A 269 0.48 2.61 1.43
N LEU A 270 1.42 2.42 2.36
CA LEU A 270 1.65 1.10 2.96
C LEU A 270 0.90 0.95 4.29
N TYR A 271 -0.12 0.09 4.28
CA TYR A 271 -0.84 -0.34 5.47
C TYR A 271 -0.21 -1.62 6.04
N LYS A 272 0.01 -1.67 7.36
CA LYS A 272 0.54 -2.85 8.07
C LYS A 272 -0.36 -3.35 9.18
N ASN A 273 -0.92 -2.45 9.98
CA ASN A 273 -1.77 -2.82 11.11
C ASN A 273 -2.61 -1.62 11.57
N SER A 274 -3.61 -1.91 12.40
CA SER A 274 -4.56 -0.93 12.94
C SER A 274 -3.96 0.06 13.93
N GLU A 275 -2.77 -0.23 14.47
CA GLU A 275 -2.09 0.60 15.47
C GLU A 275 -0.98 1.50 14.87
N GLN A 276 -0.77 1.48 13.55
CA GLN A 276 0.32 2.21 12.90
C GLN A 276 0.18 3.73 13.00
N GLY A 277 -1.03 4.24 13.24
CA GLY A 277 -1.32 5.67 13.24
C GLY A 277 -1.30 6.23 11.83
N TYR A 278 -0.27 6.99 11.45
CA TYR A 278 -0.24 7.62 10.12
C TYR A 278 -0.04 6.59 9.00
N LEU A 279 -0.84 6.72 7.94
CA LEU A 279 -0.66 6.00 6.68
C LEU A 279 0.25 6.85 5.78
N LEU A 280 1.55 6.68 5.95
CA LEU A 280 2.57 7.47 5.27
C LEU A 280 2.97 6.85 3.93
N PRO A 281 3.29 7.68 2.93
CA PRO A 281 3.69 7.21 1.62
C PRO A 281 5.09 6.57 1.66
N VAL A 282 5.26 5.54 0.85
CA VAL A 282 6.54 4.82 0.69
C VAL A 282 6.83 4.60 -0.78
N PHE A 283 8.11 4.58 -1.13
CA PHE A 283 8.55 4.09 -2.42
C PHE A 283 8.66 2.57 -2.36
N LYS A 284 7.83 1.88 -3.14
CA LYS A 284 8.00 0.47 -3.47
C LYS A 284 8.98 0.37 -4.63
N ILE A 285 10.19 -0.09 -4.35
CA ILE A 285 11.29 -0.19 -5.30
C ILE A 285 11.49 -1.67 -5.65
N LEU A 286 11.24 -2.00 -6.91
CA LEU A 286 11.55 -3.31 -7.45
C LEU A 286 13.03 -3.32 -7.88
N SER A 287 13.73 -4.37 -7.50
CA SER A 287 15.17 -4.52 -7.74
C SER A 287 15.53 -5.96 -8.05
N ASN A 288 16.71 -6.15 -8.64
CA ASN A 288 17.37 -7.44 -8.68
C ASN A 288 18.63 -7.35 -7.82
N CYS A 289 18.81 -8.32 -6.94
CA CYS A 289 19.95 -8.42 -6.05
C CYS A 289 20.69 -9.73 -6.30
N ASP A 290 21.97 -9.75 -5.93
CA ASP A 290 22.74 -10.98 -5.93
C ASP A 290 22.65 -11.63 -4.53
N VAL A 291 22.46 -12.95 -4.48
CA VAL A 291 22.54 -13.78 -3.28
C VAL A 291 23.58 -14.89 -3.49
N GLU A 292 24.21 -15.33 -2.42
CA GLU A 292 25.26 -16.35 -2.43
C GLU A 292 24.74 -17.66 -1.82
N TYR A 293 24.96 -18.77 -2.52
CA TYR A 293 24.77 -20.11 -1.97
C TYR A 293 25.88 -21.04 -2.46
N LYS A 294 26.57 -21.73 -1.52
CA LYS A 294 27.68 -22.64 -1.83
C LYS A 294 28.78 -22.04 -2.74
N SER A 295 29.06 -20.74 -2.59
CA SER A 295 30.02 -19.96 -3.40
C SER A 295 29.55 -19.63 -4.84
N ASP A 296 28.31 -19.97 -5.19
CA ASP A 296 27.68 -19.54 -6.44
C ASP A 296 26.79 -18.32 -6.18
N MET A 297 26.77 -17.39 -7.14
CA MET A 297 25.93 -16.19 -7.07
C MET A 297 24.68 -16.37 -7.92
N TYR A 298 23.54 -16.02 -7.37
CA TYR A 298 22.24 -16.07 -8.02
C TYR A 298 21.61 -14.67 -8.02
N SER A 299 20.93 -14.31 -9.10
CA SER A 299 20.14 -13.08 -9.15
C SER A 299 18.72 -13.38 -8.71
N VAL A 300 18.23 -12.65 -7.72
CA VAL A 300 16.86 -12.78 -7.18
C VAL A 300 16.11 -11.45 -7.25
N PRO A 301 14.80 -11.46 -7.57
CA PRO A 301 13.96 -10.30 -7.38
C PRO A 301 13.92 -9.90 -5.90
N THR A 302 13.93 -8.60 -5.63
CA THR A 302 13.81 -8.06 -4.29
C THR A 302 12.99 -6.79 -4.32
N THR A 303 12.03 -6.69 -3.41
CA THR A 303 11.24 -5.48 -3.19
C THR A 303 11.78 -4.73 -1.99
N PHE A 304 12.13 -3.46 -2.18
CA PHE A 304 12.43 -2.54 -1.09
C PHE A 304 11.22 -1.63 -0.84
N TYR A 305 10.83 -1.46 0.41
CA TYR A 305 9.92 -0.38 0.80
C TYR A 305 10.74 0.67 1.53
N VAL A 306 10.70 1.90 1.04
CA VAL A 306 11.58 2.98 1.46
C VAL A 306 10.73 4.18 1.84
N ASN A 307 11.04 4.85 2.96
CA ASN A 307 10.34 6.09 3.30
C ASN A 307 10.38 7.08 2.12
N ALA A 308 9.19 7.55 1.71
CA ALA A 308 9.05 8.53 0.64
C ALA A 308 8.85 9.95 1.17
N VAL A 309 8.72 10.17 2.49
CA VAL A 309 8.49 11.50 3.07
C VAL A 309 9.82 12.21 3.29
N ASP A 310 9.85 13.52 3.05
CA ASP A 310 11.02 14.34 3.37
C ASP A 310 11.41 14.22 4.86
N THR A 311 12.71 14.07 5.12
CA THR A 311 13.28 13.81 6.44
C THR A 311 12.97 14.89 7.47
N ASP A 312 12.68 16.12 7.04
CA ASP A 312 12.31 17.21 7.95
C ASP A 312 10.92 17.00 8.59
N TYR A 313 10.09 16.12 8.02
CA TYR A 313 8.70 15.89 8.45
C TYR A 313 8.46 14.51 9.04
N ILE A 314 9.49 13.69 9.19
CA ILE A 314 9.39 12.37 9.83
C ILE A 314 10.37 12.22 11.00
N ALA A 315 9.92 11.51 12.02
CA ALA A 315 10.75 10.99 13.10
C ALA A 315 10.69 9.47 13.09
N ASN A 316 11.83 8.85 13.34
CA ASN A 316 11.94 7.40 13.55
C ASN A 316 11.75 7.12 15.04
N GLU A 317 10.98 6.07 15.36
CA GLU A 317 10.95 5.49 16.70
C GLU A 317 12.16 4.58 16.96
#